data_AF-A0A9E5K6P5-F1
#
_entry.id   AF-A0A9E5K6P5-F1
#
_cell.length_a   1.000
_cell.length_b   1.000
_cell.length_c   1.000
_cell.angle_alpha   90.00
_cell.angle_beta   90.00
_cell.angle_gamma   90.00
#
_symmetry.space_group_name_H-M   'P 1'
#
loop_
_entity.id
_entity.type
_entity.pdbx_description
1 polymer ?
#
loop_
_entity_poly.entity_id
_entity_poly.type
_entity_poly.pdbx_seq_one_letter_code
_entity_poly.pdbx_strand_id
1 'polypeptide(L)'
;MDKNSGLVFVYNADRGFFNLMADISHKMLYPNTYPCNLCALTHGAFSMRKEWREFLTKIKPPLTFMHRDEFRKEFKLEDALPAIYIQDLRTEELRPFIDAPTLKALTGLEDLKQMINNKLTLEGLL
;
A
#
# COMPACT_ATOMS: atom_id res chain seq x y z
N MET A 1 -19.43 8.85 9.32
CA MET A 1 -18.59 7.70 8.96
C MET A 1 -19.35 6.85 7.98
N ASP A 2 -19.12 7.03 6.67
CA ASP A 2 -19.59 6.07 5.68
C ASP A 2 -18.89 4.74 5.97
N LYS A 3 -19.62 3.79 6.56
CA LYS A 3 -19.15 2.43 6.82
C LYS A 3 -18.94 1.62 5.53
N ASN A 4 -19.08 2.29 4.38
CA ASN A 4 -19.15 1.70 3.06
C ASN A 4 -17.92 2.07 2.22
N SER A 5 -16.86 2.58 2.82
CA SER A 5 -15.59 2.85 2.13
C SER A 5 -14.45 2.05 2.75
N GLY A 6 -13.64 1.40 1.91
CA GLY A 6 -12.40 0.72 2.28
C GLY A 6 -11.17 1.39 1.68
N LEU A 7 -9.99 1.06 2.17
CA LEU A 7 -8.71 1.45 1.56
C LEU A 7 -8.08 0.25 0.86
N VAL A 8 -7.67 0.44 -0.38
CA VAL A 8 -6.96 -0.57 -1.18
C VAL A 8 -5.53 -0.09 -1.40
N PHE A 9 -4.57 -0.82 -0.84
CA PHE A 9 -3.14 -0.59 -1.01
C PHE A 9 -2.62 -1.45 -2.14
N VAL A 10 -2.16 -0.84 -3.22
CA VAL A 10 -1.65 -1.53 -4.40
C VAL A 10 -0.14 -1.38 -4.48
N TYR A 11 0.57 -2.48 -4.27
CA TYR A 11 2.03 -2.53 -4.38
C TYR A 11 2.46 -2.66 -5.85
N ASN A 12 3.52 -1.95 -6.23
CA ASN A 12 4.20 -2.14 -7.52
C ASN A 12 5.15 -3.34 -7.50
N ALA A 13 4.63 -4.49 -7.12
CA ALA A 13 5.32 -5.77 -7.13
C ALA A 13 4.32 -6.83 -7.56
N ASP A 14 4.78 -7.91 -8.19
CA ASP A 14 3.92 -9.06 -8.51
C ASP A 14 3.94 -10.08 -7.37
N ARG A 15 2.87 -10.85 -7.18
CA ARG A 15 2.77 -11.89 -6.13
C ARG A 15 4.00 -12.80 -6.03
N GLY A 16 4.60 -13.18 -7.15
CA GLY A 16 5.78 -14.04 -7.19
C GLY A 16 7.08 -13.40 -6.66
N PHE A 17 7.15 -12.07 -6.64
CA PHE A 17 8.37 -11.35 -6.25
C PHE A 17 8.63 -11.42 -4.74
N PHE A 18 7.58 -11.38 -3.91
CA PHE A 18 7.74 -11.49 -2.44
C PHE A 18 8.15 -12.89 -1.99
N ASN A 19 7.62 -13.94 -2.63
CA ASN A 19 8.02 -15.32 -2.35
C ASN A 19 9.50 -15.54 -2.72
N LEU A 20 9.96 -14.97 -3.83
CA LEU A 20 11.36 -15.04 -4.23
C LEU A 20 12.29 -14.28 -3.28
N MET A 21 11.85 -13.14 -2.72
CA MET A 21 12.63 -12.38 -1.74
C MET A 21 12.82 -13.10 -0.41
N ALA A 22 11.84 -13.90 0.03
CA ALA A 22 11.95 -14.69 1.26
C ALA A 22 13.03 -15.80 1.16
N ASP A 23 13.19 -16.39 -0.03
CA ASP A 23 14.16 -17.45 -0.30
C ASP A 23 15.61 -16.93 -0.40
N ILE A 24 15.82 -15.66 -0.75
CA ILE A 24 17.15 -15.04 -0.91
C ILE A 24 17.67 -14.45 0.42
N SER A 25 17.25 -15.03 1.55
CA SER A 25 17.60 -14.59 2.90
C SER A 25 19.08 -14.76 3.27
N HIS A 26 19.85 -15.55 2.52
CA HIS A 26 21.27 -15.83 2.82
C HIS A 26 22.29 -15.24 1.83
N LYS A 27 21.87 -14.52 0.78
CA LYS A 27 22.79 -13.87 -0.16
C LYS A 27 22.47 -12.40 -0.32
N MET A 28 23.20 -11.58 0.42
CA MET A 28 23.49 -10.19 0.09
C MET A 28 22.28 -9.29 -0.21
N LEU A 29 21.90 -8.57 0.85
CA LEU A 29 21.49 -7.16 0.84
C LEU A 29 21.87 -6.42 -0.45
N TYR A 30 21.00 -6.45 -1.46
CA TYR A 30 20.98 -5.45 -2.53
C TYR A 30 19.84 -4.47 -2.21
N PRO A 31 20.11 -3.36 -1.52
CA PRO A 31 19.12 -2.31 -1.29
C PRO A 31 18.71 -1.56 -2.57
N ASN A 32 19.28 -1.89 -3.73
CA ASN A 32 19.09 -1.16 -4.99
C ASN A 32 18.04 -1.76 -5.94
N THR A 33 17.39 -2.87 -5.59
CA THR A 33 16.43 -3.57 -6.48
C THR A 33 15.03 -3.69 -5.90
N TYR A 34 14.65 -2.89 -4.90
CA TYR A 34 13.23 -2.80 -4.52
C TYR A 34 12.49 -1.94 -5.55
N PRO A 35 11.68 -2.52 -6.45
CA PRO A 35 11.00 -1.74 -7.50
C PRO A 35 9.82 -0.92 -6.96
N CYS A 36 9.53 -1.01 -5.66
CA CYS A 36 8.35 -0.47 -5.03
C CYS A 36 8.67 0.29 -3.74
N ASN A 37 8.51 1.61 -3.77
CA ASN A 37 8.73 2.47 -2.60
C ASN A 37 7.80 2.09 -1.43
N LEU A 38 6.53 1.80 -1.72
CA LEU A 38 5.56 1.40 -0.70
C LEU A 38 6.00 0.11 0.02
N CYS A 39 6.58 -0.86 -0.68
CA CYS A 39 7.14 -2.06 -0.06
C CYS A 39 8.31 -1.70 0.88
N ALA A 40 9.25 -0.86 0.44
CA ALA A 40 10.41 -0.46 1.25
C ALA A 40 10.01 0.31 2.53
N LEU A 41 8.97 1.13 2.44
CA LEU A 41 8.42 1.87 3.58
C LEU A 41 7.70 0.94 4.58
N THR A 42 6.95 -0.05 4.09
CA THR A 42 6.04 -0.86 4.93
C THR A 42 6.63 -2.19 5.39
N HIS A 43 7.63 -2.73 4.68
CA HIS A 43 8.29 -4.01 4.99
C HIS A 43 9.75 -3.78 5.42
N GLY A 44 10.21 -4.60 6.38
CA GLY A 44 11.62 -4.74 6.75
C GLY A 44 12.26 -5.96 6.05
N ALA A 45 13.40 -6.42 6.57
CA ALA A 45 14.19 -7.50 5.95
C ALA A 45 13.43 -8.80 5.66
N PHE A 46 12.39 -9.11 6.44
CA PHE A 46 11.65 -10.37 6.32
C PHE A 46 10.13 -10.25 6.47
N SER A 47 9.62 -9.13 6.97
CA SER A 47 8.18 -8.99 7.25
C SER A 47 7.73 -7.54 7.31
N MET A 48 6.42 -7.34 7.29
CA MET A 48 5.79 -6.05 7.53
C MET A 48 6.27 -5.44 8.86
N ARG A 49 6.71 -4.16 8.82
CA ARG A 49 7.22 -3.44 9.99
C ARG A 49 6.16 -3.42 11.09
N LYS A 50 6.58 -3.65 12.34
CA LYS A 50 5.67 -3.67 13.50
C LYS A 50 4.90 -2.35 13.63
N GLU A 51 5.59 -1.23 13.48
CA GLU A 51 5.00 0.12 13.54
C GLU A 51 3.93 0.35 12.46
N TRP A 52 4.15 -0.19 11.25
CA TRP A 52 3.15 -0.13 10.18
C TRP A 52 1.93 -0.95 10.54
N ARG A 53 2.12 -2.19 11.01
CA ARG A 53 1.02 -3.06 11.46
C ARG A 53 0.19 -2.40 12.57
N GLU A 54 0.84 -1.82 13.57
CA GLU A 54 0.18 -1.11 14.69
C GLU A 54 -0.52 0.17 14.24
N PHE A 55 -0.08 0.78 13.15
CA PHE A 55 -0.78 1.90 12.53
C PHE A 55 -2.04 1.42 11.81
N LEU A 56 -1.95 0.35 11.02
CA LEU A 56 -3.07 -0.22 10.28
C LEU A 56 -4.24 -0.63 11.21
N THR A 57 -3.95 -1.14 12.41
CA THR A 57 -5.01 -1.51 13.38
C THR A 57 -5.80 -0.31 13.91
N LYS A 58 -5.30 0.91 13.75
CA LYS A 58 -5.99 2.14 14.15
C LYS A 58 -6.90 2.68 13.05
N ILE A 59 -6.72 2.24 11.81
CA ILE A 59 -7.54 2.66 10.68
C ILE A 59 -8.88 1.92 10.76
N LYS A 60 -9.97 2.69 10.77
CA LYS A 60 -11.34 2.15 10.91
C LYS A 60 -11.89 1.54 9.61
N PRO A 61 -11.70 2.16 8.42
CA PRO A 61 -12.04 1.53 7.15
C PRO A 61 -11.39 0.14 6.98
N PRO A 62 -12.08 -0.82 6.33
CA PRO A 62 -11.45 -2.08 5.95
C PRO A 62 -10.27 -1.82 5.02
N LEU A 63 -9.21 -2.60 5.19
CA LEU A 63 -7.97 -2.47 4.45
C LEU A 63 -7.75 -3.70 3.57
N THR A 64 -7.55 -3.48 2.29
CA THR A 64 -7.22 -4.51 1.30
C THR A 64 -5.83 -4.25 0.77
N PHE A 65 -5.03 -5.31 0.62
CA PHE A 65 -3.66 -5.23 0.10
C PHE A 65 -3.58 -6.08 -1.17
N MET A 66 -3.15 -5.47 -2.27
CA MET A 66 -3.05 -6.13 -3.57
C MET A 66 -1.68 -5.93 -4.19
N HIS A 67 -1.20 -6.94 -4.90
CA HIS A 67 -0.07 -6.80 -5.81
C HIS A 67 -0.52 -6.25 -7.16
N ARG A 68 0.42 -5.73 -7.93
CA ARG A 68 0.17 -5.12 -9.25
C ARG A 68 -0.59 -6.07 -10.18
N ASP A 69 -0.18 -7.34 -10.22
CA ASP A 69 -0.78 -8.36 -11.08
C ASP A 69 -2.24 -8.64 -10.68
N GLU A 70 -2.54 -8.65 -9.38
CA GLU A 70 -3.90 -8.83 -8.86
C GLU A 70 -4.79 -7.65 -9.21
N PHE A 71 -4.29 -6.45 -8.94
CA PHE A 71 -5.02 -5.21 -9.19
C PHE A 71 -5.37 -5.04 -10.67
N ARG A 72 -4.41 -5.29 -11.57
CA ARG A 72 -4.63 -5.24 -13.02
C ARG A 72 -5.60 -6.33 -13.48
N LYS A 73 -5.58 -7.51 -12.86
CA LYS A 73 -6.50 -8.60 -13.22
C LYS A 73 -7.94 -8.31 -12.75
N GLU A 74 -8.09 -7.75 -11.56
CA GLU A 74 -9.39 -7.49 -10.94
C GLU A 74 -10.05 -6.23 -11.52
N PHE A 75 -9.35 -5.10 -11.53
CA PHE A 75 -9.89 -3.81 -11.94
C PHE A 75 -9.62 -3.45 -13.39
N LYS A 76 -8.72 -4.17 -14.08
CA LYS A 76 -8.30 -3.89 -15.47
C LYS A 76 -7.81 -2.45 -15.69
N LEU A 77 -7.28 -1.83 -14.64
CA LEU A 77 -6.69 -0.49 -14.65
C LEU A 77 -5.17 -0.57 -14.83
N GLU A 78 -4.61 0.32 -15.63
CA GLU A 78 -3.17 0.40 -15.91
C GLU A 78 -2.49 1.61 -15.25
N ASP A 79 -3.06 2.10 -14.16
CA ASP A 79 -2.55 3.25 -13.40
C ASP A 79 -1.09 3.11 -12.98
N ALA A 80 -0.46 4.26 -12.71
CA ALA A 80 0.87 4.32 -12.13
C ALA A 80 0.86 3.76 -10.70
N LEU A 81 1.73 2.78 -10.44
CA LEU A 81 1.87 2.11 -9.14
C LEU A 81 3.25 2.38 -8.51
N PRO A 82 3.41 2.27 -7.17
CA PRO A 82 2.38 1.87 -6.18
C PRO A 82 1.35 2.97 -5.97
N ALA A 83 0.14 2.64 -5.53
CA ALA A 83 -0.91 3.61 -5.24
C ALA A 83 -1.84 3.12 -4.12
N ILE A 84 -2.53 4.05 -3.47
CA ILE A 84 -3.58 3.76 -2.49
C ILE A 84 -4.87 4.34 -3.02
N TYR A 85 -5.94 3.55 -2.97
CA TYR A 85 -7.28 3.93 -3.41
C TYR A 85 -8.26 3.88 -2.25
N ILE A 86 -9.32 4.65 -2.35
CA ILE A 86 -10.54 4.40 -1.59
C ILE A 86 -11.48 3.60 -2.48
N GLN A 87 -12.05 2.53 -1.95
CA GLN A 87 -13.05 1.71 -2.62
C GLN A 87 -14.41 1.93 -1.99
N ASP A 88 -15.45 2.21 -2.78
CA ASP A 88 -16.83 2.10 -2.30
C ASP A 88 -17.22 0.62 -2.27
N LEU A 89 -17.58 0.12 -1.09
CA LEU A 89 -17.90 -1.29 -0.86
C LEU A 89 -19.29 -1.69 -1.39
N ARG A 90 -20.09 -0.74 -1.86
CA ARG A 90 -21.40 -0.99 -2.50
C ARG A 90 -21.29 -1.10 -4.02
N THR A 91 -20.49 -0.22 -4.63
CA THR A 91 -20.36 -0.12 -6.08
C THR A 91 -19.07 -0.74 -6.61
N GLU A 92 -18.13 -1.09 -5.72
CA GLU A 92 -16.76 -1.54 -6.01
C GLU A 92 -15.92 -0.49 -6.75
N GLU A 93 -16.40 0.75 -6.82
CA GLU A 93 -15.70 1.85 -7.50
C GLU A 93 -14.47 2.28 -6.72
N LEU A 94 -13.38 2.48 -7.46
CA LEU A 94 -12.11 2.97 -6.92
C LEU A 94 -11.94 4.45 -7.22
N ARG A 95 -11.53 5.19 -6.20
CA ARG A 95 -11.07 6.57 -6.33
C ARG A 95 -9.63 6.70 -5.84
N PRO A 96 -8.73 7.39 -6.57
CA PRO A 96 -7.37 7.61 -6.12
C PRO A 96 -7.34 8.31 -4.76
N PHE A 97 -6.60 7.75 -3.81
CA PHE A 97 -6.40 8.36 -2.48
C PHE A 97 -4.98 8.92 -2.37
N ILE A 98 -3.97 8.14 -2.69
CA ILE A 98 -2.56 8.57 -2.79
C ILE A 98 -1.96 7.94 -4.05
N ASP A 99 -1.52 8.77 -4.98
CA ASP A 99 -0.93 8.37 -6.26
C ASP A 99 0.55 7.97 -6.13
N ALA A 100 1.07 7.35 -7.19
CA ALA A 100 2.46 6.89 -7.25
C ALA A 100 3.51 8.00 -7.12
N PRO A 101 3.43 9.13 -7.84
CA PRO A 101 4.34 10.26 -7.63
C PRO A 101 4.40 10.70 -6.17
N THR A 102 3.25 10.87 -5.52
CA THR A 102 3.17 11.26 -4.11
C THR A 102 3.82 10.21 -3.21
N LEU A 103 3.54 8.92 -3.40
CA LEU A 103 4.17 7.85 -2.63
C LEU A 103 5.69 7.78 -2.86
N LYS A 104 6.17 8.02 -4.08
CA LYS A 104 7.61 8.01 -4.40
C LYS A 104 8.37 9.16 -3.75
N ALA A 105 7.71 10.29 -3.49
CA ALA A 105 8.31 11.43 -2.81
C ALA A 105 8.50 11.21 -1.29
N LEU A 106 7.82 10.21 -0.71
CA LEU A 106 7.97 9.90 0.71
C LEU A 106 9.27 9.15 0.98
N THR A 107 10.00 9.63 1.97
CA THR A 107 11.27 9.04 2.40
C THR A 107 11.16 8.18 3.66
N GLY A 108 10.05 8.30 4.41
CA GLY A 108 9.87 7.66 5.70
C GLY A 108 8.49 7.04 5.90
N LEU A 109 8.45 6.02 6.77
CA LEU A 109 7.21 5.40 7.22
C LEU A 109 6.34 6.40 8.00
N GLU A 110 6.95 7.32 8.74
CA GLU A 110 6.22 8.37 9.46
C GLU A 110 5.50 9.32 8.52
N ASP A 111 6.14 9.75 7.43
CA ASP A 111 5.52 10.62 6.41
C ASP A 111 4.29 9.92 5.79
N LEU A 112 4.39 8.62 5.52
CA LEU A 112 3.27 7.82 5.02
C LEU A 112 2.11 7.77 6.01
N LYS A 113 2.38 7.48 7.29
CA LYS A 113 1.36 7.43 8.35
C LYS A 113 0.66 8.79 8.52
N GLN A 114 1.44 9.87 8.56
CA GLN A 114 0.90 11.22 8.70
C GLN A 114 0.02 11.61 7.50
N MET A 115 0.48 11.33 6.27
CA MET A 115 -0.31 11.64 5.08
C MET A 115 -1.62 10.87 5.04
N ILE A 116 -1.61 9.57 5.37
CA ILE A 116 -2.83 8.75 5.43
C ILE A 116 -3.79 9.32 6.48
N ASN A 117 -3.32 9.64 7.69
CA ASN A 117 -4.17 10.23 8.73
C ASN A 117 -4.78 11.56 8.29
N ASN A 118 -3.96 12.48 7.77
CA ASN A 118 -4.43 13.80 7.34
C ASN A 118 -5.50 13.67 6.24
N LYS A 119 -5.27 12.81 5.24
CA LYS A 119 -6.26 12.60 4.19
C LYS A 119 -7.51 11.89 4.71
N LEU A 120 -7.39 10.89 5.58
CA LEU A 120 -8.57 10.24 6.18
C LEU A 120 -9.41 11.22 7.01
N THR A 121 -8.79 12.16 7.71
CA THR A 121 -9.49 13.24 8.43
C THR A 121 -10.23 14.16 7.45
N LEU A 122 -9.60 14.57 6.35
CA LEU A 122 -10.23 15.39 5.32
C LEU A 122 -11.42 14.69 4.64
N GLU A 123 -11.33 13.38 4.47
CA GLU A 123 -12.39 12.53 3.91
C GLU A 123 -13.50 12.20 4.92
N GLY A 124 -13.37 12.59 6.20
CA GLY A 124 -14.34 12.27 7.25
C GLY A 124 -14.43 10.78 7.61
N LEU A 125 -13.34 10.03 7.37
CA LEU A 125 -13.22 8.58 7.58
C LEU A 125 -12.54 8.20 8.91
N LEU A 126 -12.07 9.19 9.68
CA LEU A 126 -11.52 9.04 11.03
C LEU A 126 -12.50 9.47 12.12
#